data_AF-A0A1Q7WF85-F1
#
_entry.id   AF-A0A1Q7WF85-F1
#
_cell.length_a   1.000
_cell.length_b   1.000
_cell.length_c   1.000
_cell.angle_alpha   90.00
_cell.angle_beta   90.00
_cell.angle_gamma   90.00
#
_symmetry.space_group_name_H-M   'P 1'
#
loop_
_entity.id
_entity.type
_entity.pdbx_description
1 polymer ?
#
loop_
_entity_poly.entity_id
_entity_poly.type
_entity_poly.pdbx_seq_one_letter_code
_entity_poly.pdbx_strand_id
1 'polypeptide(L)'
;RIDHPVVVHPQFTEPEAALAAAGHRVERALLAPPDFRFDPSGVRTSADLVVIGNPTNPTSVVHPAGSIAALAQPGRLLVVDEAFADTVPGEPQSLAGRRDLPGLVVLRSFTKTWGLAGLRIGYLLAPADIVERLRSVQPLWPVSTPALAAAVACAGPQAVAAEGEIAHDLGTRREHLVAGLRKLPGVTVAGTPASSFVLIRVPGGAAVRTRLRTHGYAVRRGDTFPGLGPDWLRIAVRETAISDPFLAALEVCLAEPDAR
;
A
#
# COMPACT_ATOMS: atom_id res chain seq x y z
N ARG A 1 20.39 -17.87 2.16
CA ARG A 1 19.53 -18.27 3.30
C ARG A 1 19.06 -16.99 3.97
N ILE A 2 17.80 -16.91 4.41
CA ILE A 2 17.23 -15.74 5.09
C ILE A 2 17.03 -16.11 6.56
N ASP A 3 17.79 -15.47 7.44
CA ASP A 3 17.82 -15.70 8.88
C ASP A 3 17.22 -14.52 9.67
N HIS A 4 17.23 -13.31 9.10
CA HIS A 4 16.84 -12.08 9.78
C HIS A 4 15.87 -11.19 8.98
N PRO A 5 14.71 -11.72 8.53
CA PRO A 5 13.77 -10.94 7.73
C PRO A 5 13.07 -9.86 8.57
N VAL A 6 12.99 -8.65 8.02
CA VAL A 6 12.28 -7.50 8.58
C VAL A 6 11.14 -7.08 7.65
N VAL A 7 9.97 -6.84 8.21
CA VAL A 7 8.81 -6.28 7.48
C VAL A 7 8.42 -4.97 8.16
N VAL A 8 8.38 -3.88 7.39
CA VAL A 8 8.01 -2.55 7.90
C VAL A 8 6.49 -2.46 8.05
N HIS A 9 5.98 -2.14 9.23
CA HIS A 9 4.53 -2.11 9.49
C HIS A 9 4.08 -0.75 10.02
N PRO A 10 2.80 -0.36 9.86
CA PRO A 10 1.74 -1.12 9.23
C PRO A 10 1.87 -1.15 7.71
N GLN A 11 1.88 -2.36 7.13
CA GLN A 11 1.83 -2.58 5.69
C GLN A 11 0.92 -3.77 5.34
N PHE A 12 0.77 -4.05 4.04
CA PHE A 12 0.03 -5.20 3.53
C PHE A 12 0.54 -6.49 4.18
N THR A 13 -0.36 -7.39 4.56
CA THR A 13 -0.02 -8.51 5.47
C THR A 13 0.62 -9.71 4.77
N GLU A 14 0.49 -9.82 3.45
CA GLU A 14 0.96 -10.99 2.69
C GLU A 14 2.48 -11.23 2.79
N PRO A 15 3.37 -10.22 2.75
CA PRO A 15 4.81 -10.48 2.90
C PRO A 15 5.15 -11.18 4.22
N GLU A 16 4.59 -10.72 5.35
CA GLU A 16 4.79 -11.37 6.64
C GLU A 16 4.17 -12.77 6.65
N ALA A 17 2.95 -12.92 6.14
CA ALA A 17 2.26 -14.21 6.09
C ALA A 17 3.02 -15.25 5.25
N ALA A 18 3.56 -14.85 4.10
CA ALA A 18 4.36 -15.69 3.21
C ALA A 18 5.69 -16.12 3.86
N LEU A 19 6.39 -15.19 4.53
CA LEU A 19 7.61 -15.50 5.27
C LEU A 19 7.33 -16.47 6.42
N ALA A 20 6.26 -16.25 7.18
CA ALA A 20 5.85 -17.14 8.27
C ALA A 20 5.47 -18.54 7.74
N ALA A 21 4.74 -18.62 6.63
CA ALA A 21 4.39 -19.89 5.97
C ALA A 21 5.62 -20.65 5.46
N ALA A 22 6.69 -19.95 5.10
CA ALA A 22 7.99 -20.51 4.76
C ALA A 22 8.86 -20.86 6.00
N GLY A 23 8.34 -20.69 7.22
CA GLY A 23 9.02 -21.06 8.47
C GLY A 23 9.96 -19.98 9.02
N HIS A 24 9.90 -18.75 8.50
CA HIS A 24 10.71 -17.65 9.02
C HIS A 24 10.06 -16.94 10.21
N ARG A 25 10.88 -16.56 11.20
CA ARG A 25 10.46 -15.61 12.25
C ARG A 25 10.69 -14.19 11.77
N VAL A 26 9.60 -13.47 11.49
CA VAL A 26 9.63 -12.10 10.97
C VAL A 26 9.79 -11.10 12.10
N GLU A 27 10.76 -10.19 11.96
CA GLU A 27 10.86 -8.99 12.78
C GLU A 27 10.03 -7.87 12.17
N ARG A 28 9.31 -7.12 13.02
CA ARG A 28 8.47 -6.01 12.58
C ARG A 28 9.12 -4.68 12.93
N ALA A 29 9.38 -3.83 11.94
CA ALA A 29 9.76 -2.44 12.16
C ALA A 29 8.49 -1.58 12.15
N LEU A 30 8.00 -1.17 13.33
CA LEU A 30 6.73 -0.44 13.46
C LEU A 30 6.90 1.07 13.26
N LEU A 31 6.17 1.63 12.31
CA LEU A 31 6.05 3.06 12.06
C LEU A 31 5.02 3.67 13.01
N ALA A 32 5.37 4.81 13.60
CA ALA A 32 4.54 5.46 14.60
C ALA A 32 3.47 6.36 13.95
N PRO A 33 2.22 6.37 14.48
CA PRO A 33 1.23 7.39 14.14
C PRO A 33 1.64 8.77 14.70
N PRO A 34 1.06 9.87 14.18
CA PRO A 34 0.07 9.91 13.09
C PRO A 34 0.70 9.87 11.69
N ASP A 35 2.01 10.13 11.58
CA ASP A 35 2.65 10.38 10.29
C ASP A 35 3.07 9.11 9.55
N PHE A 36 3.32 8.01 10.28
CA PHE A 36 3.80 6.74 9.76
C PHE A 36 4.99 6.90 8.79
N ARG A 37 5.90 7.83 9.07
CA ARG A 37 7.09 8.05 8.25
C ARG A 37 8.12 6.95 8.52
N PHE A 38 8.73 6.47 7.45
CA PHE A 38 9.79 5.49 7.52
C PHE A 38 11.12 6.16 7.91
N ASP A 39 11.78 5.60 8.91
CA ASP A 39 13.16 5.90 9.28
C ASP A 39 14.01 4.63 9.11
N PRO A 40 15.03 4.62 8.23
CA PRO A 40 15.89 3.45 8.02
C PRO A 40 16.67 3.03 9.28
N SER A 41 16.88 3.94 10.25
CA SER A 41 17.57 3.61 11.50
C SER A 41 16.81 2.56 12.34
N GLY A 42 15.50 2.42 12.13
CA GLY A 42 14.66 1.42 12.77
C GLY A 42 14.85 0.00 12.23
N VAL A 43 15.66 -0.18 11.18
CA VAL A 43 15.99 -1.50 10.62
C VAL A 43 17.42 -1.87 10.99
N ARG A 44 17.59 -2.97 11.71
CA ARG A 44 18.92 -3.46 12.11
C ARG A 44 19.82 -3.73 10.90
N THR A 45 21.12 -3.49 11.05
CA THR A 45 22.13 -3.75 10.01
C THR A 45 22.23 -5.23 9.63
N SER A 46 21.96 -6.15 10.56
CA SER A 46 21.99 -7.60 10.33
C SER A 46 20.78 -8.15 9.57
N ALA A 47 19.77 -7.34 9.24
CA ALA A 47 18.66 -7.81 8.42
C ALA A 47 19.17 -8.19 7.03
N ASP A 48 18.81 -9.38 6.56
CA ASP A 48 19.19 -9.94 5.26
C ASP A 48 18.03 -9.96 4.25
N LEU A 49 16.82 -9.65 4.71
CA LEU A 49 15.65 -9.34 3.91
C LEU A 49 14.88 -8.20 4.56
N VAL A 50 14.49 -7.19 3.79
CA VAL A 50 13.62 -6.09 4.24
C VAL A 50 12.48 -5.93 3.24
N VAL A 51 11.24 -5.92 3.71
CA VAL A 51 10.06 -5.62 2.88
C VAL A 51 9.42 -4.31 3.31
N ILE A 52 9.16 -3.41 2.37
CA ILE A 52 8.47 -2.14 2.58
C ILE A 52 7.58 -1.80 1.39
N GLY A 53 6.36 -1.34 1.63
CA GLY A 53 5.49 -0.80 0.58
C GLY A 53 5.79 0.68 0.30
N ASN A 54 5.63 1.13 -0.94
CA ASN A 54 5.74 2.55 -1.28
C ASN A 54 4.93 2.90 -2.54
N PRO A 55 3.74 3.55 -2.43
CA PRO A 55 3.04 3.95 -1.21
C PRO A 55 2.67 2.78 -0.28
N THR A 56 2.75 3.00 1.03
CA THR A 56 2.43 1.98 2.03
C THR A 56 0.92 1.76 2.14
N ASN A 57 0.44 0.54 1.90
CA ASN A 57 -0.93 0.12 2.26
C ASN A 57 -0.92 -0.44 3.69
N PRO A 58 -1.59 0.16 4.69
CA PRO A 58 -2.79 0.96 4.53
C PRO A 58 -2.63 2.47 4.69
N THR A 59 -1.46 2.98 5.07
CA THR A 59 -1.28 4.39 5.48
C THR A 59 -1.40 5.40 4.35
N SER A 60 -1.22 4.96 3.10
CA SER A 60 -1.17 5.78 1.89
C SER A 60 0.06 6.70 1.83
N VAL A 61 1.01 6.52 2.75
CA VAL A 61 2.21 7.35 2.86
C VAL A 61 3.22 6.91 1.81
N VAL A 62 3.78 7.90 1.10
CA VAL A 62 4.95 7.73 0.25
C VAL A 62 6.20 8.11 1.04
N HIS A 63 7.14 7.19 1.13
CA HIS A 63 8.44 7.39 1.75
C HIS A 63 9.46 7.92 0.73
N PRO A 64 10.42 8.76 1.15
CA PRO A 64 11.49 9.19 0.27
C PRO A 64 12.29 7.99 -0.25
N ALA A 65 12.55 7.97 -1.56
CA ALA A 65 13.34 6.93 -2.22
C ALA A 65 14.73 6.80 -1.59
N GLY A 66 15.35 7.92 -1.19
CA GLY A 66 16.63 7.94 -0.50
C GLY A 66 16.62 7.21 0.85
N SER A 67 15.54 7.37 1.63
CA SER A 67 15.37 6.69 2.92
C SER A 67 15.27 5.17 2.74
N ILE A 68 14.52 4.70 1.72
CA ILE A 68 14.43 3.27 1.41
C ILE A 68 15.74 2.75 0.83
N ALA A 69 16.35 3.48 -0.10
CA ALA A 69 17.62 3.12 -0.73
C ALA A 69 18.76 2.97 0.27
N ALA A 70 18.75 3.71 1.39
CA ALA A 70 19.71 3.57 2.47
C ALA A 70 19.70 2.19 3.13
N LEU A 71 18.65 1.38 2.93
CA LEU A 71 18.61 0.00 3.38
C LEU A 71 19.39 -0.96 2.48
N ALA A 72 19.72 -0.56 1.24
CA ALA A 72 20.40 -1.44 0.29
C ALA A 72 21.85 -1.66 0.70
N GLN A 73 22.25 -2.93 0.83
CA GLN A 73 23.62 -3.34 1.13
C GLN A 73 23.91 -4.72 0.55
N PRO A 74 25.18 -5.08 0.29
CA PRO A 74 25.53 -6.42 -0.19
C PRO A 74 24.97 -7.52 0.72
N GLY A 75 24.41 -8.57 0.11
CA GLY A 75 23.87 -9.72 0.83
C GLY A 75 22.44 -9.54 1.38
N ARG A 76 21.86 -8.34 1.34
CA ARG A 76 20.47 -8.08 1.72
C ARG A 76 19.55 -8.09 0.50
N LEU A 77 18.39 -8.72 0.61
CA LEU A 77 17.27 -8.50 -0.32
C LEU A 77 16.42 -7.33 0.19
N LEU A 78 16.31 -6.27 -0.62
CA LEU A 78 15.45 -5.13 -0.35
C LEU A 78 14.23 -5.22 -1.27
N VAL A 79 13.10 -5.67 -0.73
CA VAL A 79 11.84 -5.81 -1.48
C VAL A 79 10.98 -4.58 -1.26
N VAL A 80 10.69 -3.86 -2.34
CA VAL A 80 9.88 -2.64 -2.33
C VAL A 80 8.58 -2.91 -3.08
N ASP A 81 7.46 -2.94 -2.36
CA ASP A 81 6.14 -3.13 -2.95
C ASP A 81 5.59 -1.79 -3.47
N GLU A 82 5.72 -1.58 -4.77
CA GLU A 82 5.21 -0.42 -5.50
C GLU A 82 3.87 -0.72 -6.20
N ALA A 83 3.06 -1.64 -5.67
CA ALA A 83 1.76 -2.00 -6.25
C ALA A 83 0.75 -0.84 -6.36
N PHE A 84 1.05 0.31 -5.77
CA PHE A 84 0.24 1.53 -5.84
C PHE A 84 1.03 2.74 -6.39
N ALA A 85 2.25 2.57 -6.90
CA ALA A 85 3.05 3.69 -7.40
C ALA A 85 2.34 4.42 -8.55
N ASP A 86 1.64 3.68 -9.41
CA ASP A 86 0.80 4.12 -10.53
C ASP A 86 -0.35 5.07 -10.12
N THR A 87 -0.63 5.19 -8.81
CA THR A 87 -1.62 6.13 -8.27
C THR A 87 -1.03 7.49 -7.88
N VAL A 88 0.28 7.66 -8.02
CA VAL A 88 1.03 8.89 -7.69
C VAL A 88 1.53 9.53 -8.98
N PRO A 89 1.10 10.75 -9.33
CA PRO A 89 1.55 11.43 -10.56
C PRO A 89 3.08 11.48 -10.67
N GLY A 90 3.62 10.90 -11.75
CA GLY A 90 5.04 10.90 -12.07
C GLY A 90 5.92 10.02 -11.17
N GLU A 91 5.34 9.26 -10.24
CA GLU A 91 6.04 8.28 -9.39
C GLU A 91 7.38 8.75 -8.78
N PRO A 92 7.48 9.97 -8.21
CA PRO A 92 8.76 10.61 -7.92
C PRO A 92 9.64 9.90 -6.88
N GLN A 93 9.07 8.95 -6.12
CA GLN A 93 9.76 8.17 -5.10
C GLN A 93 9.90 6.68 -5.46
N SER A 94 9.64 6.33 -6.72
CA SER A 94 9.85 4.97 -7.20
C SER A 94 11.34 4.63 -7.27
N LEU A 95 11.64 3.36 -6.98
CA LEU A 95 12.94 2.73 -7.14
C LEU A 95 13.01 1.83 -8.38
N ALA A 96 11.94 1.70 -9.16
CA ALA A 96 11.86 0.82 -10.33
C ALA A 96 12.96 1.09 -11.38
N GLY A 97 13.42 2.35 -11.51
CA GLY A 97 14.50 2.73 -12.42
C GLY A 97 15.91 2.57 -11.86
N ARG A 98 16.07 2.21 -10.58
CA ARG A 98 17.38 2.15 -9.91
C ARG A 98 18.10 0.84 -10.23
N ARG A 99 19.37 0.96 -10.60
CA ARG A 99 20.24 -0.18 -10.96
C ARG A 99 21.48 -0.30 -10.08
N ASP A 100 21.73 0.72 -9.26
CA ASP A 100 22.88 0.87 -8.38
C ASP A 100 22.67 0.29 -6.97
N LEU A 101 21.45 -0.16 -6.65
CA LEU A 101 21.09 -0.68 -5.33
C LEU A 101 21.24 -2.21 -5.29
N PRO A 102 22.20 -2.75 -4.51
CA PRO A 102 22.39 -4.19 -4.43
C PRO A 102 21.16 -4.86 -3.80
N GLY A 103 20.74 -5.99 -4.38
CA GLY A 103 19.66 -6.82 -3.85
C GLY A 103 18.25 -6.19 -3.93
N LEU A 104 18.09 -5.07 -4.64
CA LEU A 104 16.79 -4.44 -4.85
C LEU A 104 15.85 -5.34 -5.67
N VAL A 105 14.64 -5.50 -5.17
CA VAL A 105 13.50 -6.12 -5.87
C VAL A 105 12.32 -5.18 -5.77
N VAL A 106 11.85 -4.63 -6.88
CA VAL A 106 10.66 -3.79 -6.92
C VAL A 106 9.49 -4.61 -7.43
N LEU A 107 8.38 -4.64 -6.69
CA LEU A 107 7.13 -5.30 -7.09
C LEU A 107 6.18 -4.27 -7.67
N ARG A 108 5.51 -4.62 -8.77
CA ARG A 108 4.52 -3.77 -9.45
C ARG A 108 3.25 -4.56 -9.74
N SER A 109 2.12 -3.86 -9.77
CA SER A 109 0.82 -4.44 -10.11
C SER A 109 0.18 -3.66 -11.26
N PHE A 110 -0.47 -4.36 -12.19
CA PHE A 110 -1.28 -3.70 -13.22
C PHE A 110 -2.73 -3.44 -12.77
N THR A 111 -3.08 -3.85 -11.54
CA THR A 111 -4.49 -4.09 -11.22
C THR A 111 -5.21 -2.94 -10.53
N LYS A 112 -4.48 -1.96 -9.99
CA LYS A 112 -5.06 -0.92 -9.14
C LYS A 112 -5.66 0.20 -9.98
N THR A 113 -4.84 0.89 -10.75
CA THR A 113 -5.28 2.00 -11.61
C THR A 113 -6.29 1.52 -12.67
N TRP A 114 -6.08 0.35 -13.25
CA TRP A 114 -6.93 -0.18 -14.32
C TRP A 114 -8.20 -0.91 -13.84
N GLY A 115 -8.41 -1.06 -12.52
CA GLY A 115 -9.58 -1.78 -11.99
C GLY A 115 -9.59 -3.28 -12.29
N LEU A 116 -8.44 -3.88 -12.61
CA LEU A 116 -8.29 -5.28 -13.05
C LEU A 116 -7.92 -6.24 -11.90
N ALA A 117 -8.33 -5.94 -10.67
CA ALA A 117 -7.98 -6.69 -9.46
C ALA A 117 -8.24 -8.20 -9.56
N GLY A 118 -9.27 -8.62 -10.32
CA GLY A 118 -9.62 -10.02 -10.54
C GLY A 118 -8.65 -10.81 -11.43
N LEU A 119 -7.83 -10.14 -12.25
CA LEU A 119 -6.90 -10.80 -13.18
C LEU A 119 -5.60 -11.28 -12.51
N ARG A 120 -5.32 -10.81 -11.28
CA ARG A 120 -4.17 -11.23 -10.45
C ARG A 120 -2.82 -11.17 -11.19
N ILE A 121 -2.55 -10.04 -11.84
CA ILE A 121 -1.33 -9.84 -12.65
C ILE A 121 -0.43 -8.73 -12.10
N GLY A 122 0.87 -9.01 -12.08
CA GLY A 122 1.91 -8.11 -11.63
C GLY A 122 3.27 -8.57 -12.16
N TYR A 123 4.31 -7.81 -11.87
CA TYR A 123 5.67 -8.10 -12.28
C TYR A 123 6.65 -7.63 -11.22
N LEU A 124 7.91 -8.03 -11.37
CA LEU A 124 9.00 -7.54 -10.55
C LEU A 124 10.16 -7.05 -11.40
N LEU A 125 10.93 -6.13 -10.85
CA LEU A 125 12.18 -5.64 -11.40
C LEU A 125 13.29 -5.95 -10.39
N ALA A 126 14.34 -6.64 -10.83
CA ALA A 126 15.44 -7.05 -9.98
C ALA A 126 16.70 -7.33 -10.82
N PRO A 127 17.89 -7.41 -10.20
CA PRO A 127 19.10 -7.97 -10.81
C PRO A 127 18.84 -9.32 -11.49
N ALA A 128 19.52 -9.57 -12.61
CA ALA A 128 19.27 -10.74 -13.46
C ALA A 128 19.45 -12.07 -12.73
N ASP A 129 20.46 -12.17 -11.87
CA ASP A 129 20.73 -13.34 -11.03
C ASP A 129 19.59 -13.62 -10.04
N ILE A 130 18.97 -12.57 -9.49
CA ILE A 130 17.78 -12.71 -8.63
C ILE A 130 16.57 -13.17 -9.45
N VAL A 131 16.36 -12.59 -10.64
CA VAL A 131 15.27 -12.99 -11.55
C VAL A 131 15.39 -14.47 -11.94
N GLU A 132 16.59 -14.93 -12.27
CA GLU A 132 16.85 -16.34 -12.63
C GLU A 132 16.55 -17.29 -11.46
N ARG A 133 16.96 -16.91 -10.24
CA ARG A 133 16.67 -17.68 -9.02
C ARG A 133 15.17 -17.73 -8.70
N LEU A 134 14.43 -16.65 -8.96
CA LEU A 134 12.98 -16.64 -8.78
C LEU A 134 12.28 -17.48 -9.85
N ARG A 135 12.78 -17.46 -11.09
CA ARG A 135 12.24 -18.25 -12.21
C ARG A 135 12.39 -19.76 -11.95
N SER A 136 13.48 -20.21 -11.31
CA SER A 136 13.69 -21.64 -11.05
C SER A 136 12.71 -22.25 -10.05
N VAL A 137 12.04 -21.43 -9.23
CA VAL A 137 11.01 -21.85 -8.26
C VAL A 137 9.60 -21.42 -8.66
N GLN A 138 9.43 -20.81 -9.83
CA GLN A 138 8.13 -20.35 -10.31
C GLN A 138 7.26 -21.55 -10.73
N PRO A 139 5.97 -21.61 -10.33
CA PRO A 139 5.05 -22.63 -10.80
C PRO A 139 4.90 -22.59 -12.33
N LEU A 140 4.56 -23.74 -12.94
CA LEU A 140 4.25 -23.81 -14.35
C LEU A 140 2.95 -23.04 -14.66
N TRP A 141 2.90 -22.37 -15.81
CA TRP A 141 1.77 -21.53 -16.26
C TRP A 141 1.26 -20.56 -15.17
N PRO A 142 2.13 -19.70 -14.60
CA PRO A 142 1.78 -18.86 -13.46
C PRO A 142 0.85 -17.69 -13.84
N VAL A 143 0.63 -17.44 -15.13
CA VAL A 143 -0.17 -16.34 -15.65
C VAL A 143 -1.12 -16.87 -16.73
N SER A 144 -2.40 -16.50 -16.63
CA SER A 144 -3.42 -16.87 -17.60
C SER A 144 -3.34 -16.00 -18.87
N THR A 145 -3.84 -16.52 -20.00
CA THR A 145 -3.90 -15.76 -21.26
C THR A 145 -4.62 -14.40 -21.13
N PRO A 146 -5.78 -14.29 -20.44
CA PRO A 146 -6.42 -12.99 -20.22
C PRO A 146 -5.56 -12.01 -19.40
N ALA A 147 -4.83 -12.50 -18.40
CA ALA A 147 -3.92 -11.70 -17.61
C ALA A 147 -2.73 -11.16 -18.43
N LEU A 148 -2.18 -11.98 -19.33
CA LEU A 148 -1.13 -11.55 -20.25
C LEU A 148 -1.64 -10.49 -21.23
N ALA A 149 -2.81 -10.68 -21.82
CA ALA A 149 -3.43 -9.72 -22.73
C ALA A 149 -3.65 -8.36 -22.04
N ALA A 150 -4.15 -8.37 -20.81
CA ALA A 150 -4.29 -7.17 -20.00
C ALA A 150 -2.94 -6.49 -19.70
N ALA A 151 -1.92 -7.25 -19.31
CA ALA A 151 -0.59 -6.68 -19.05
C ALA A 151 -0.01 -5.98 -20.27
N VAL A 152 -0.13 -6.58 -21.46
CA VAL A 152 0.33 -5.96 -22.73
C VAL A 152 -0.45 -4.68 -23.02
N ALA A 153 -1.78 -4.70 -22.85
CA ALA A 153 -2.63 -3.54 -23.09
C ALA A 153 -2.31 -2.37 -22.14
N CYS A 154 -2.03 -2.66 -20.86
CA CYS A 154 -1.71 -1.65 -19.85
C CYS A 154 -0.28 -1.12 -19.94
N ALA A 155 0.64 -1.80 -20.65
CA ALA A 155 2.06 -1.42 -20.72
C ALA A 155 2.43 -0.56 -21.94
N GLY A 156 1.50 -0.32 -22.87
CA GLY A 156 1.76 0.48 -24.06
C GLY A 156 1.86 1.99 -23.76
N PRO A 157 2.53 2.80 -24.61
CA PRO A 157 2.70 4.25 -24.38
C PRO A 157 1.40 5.02 -24.15
N GLN A 158 0.34 4.66 -24.88
CA GLN A 158 -0.99 5.26 -24.71
C GLN A 158 -1.60 4.95 -23.34
N ALA A 159 -1.44 3.70 -22.88
CA ALA A 159 -1.92 3.29 -21.57
C ALA A 159 -1.15 3.99 -20.45
N VAL A 160 0.18 4.10 -20.56
CA VAL A 160 1.01 4.84 -19.60
C VAL A 160 0.63 6.33 -19.53
N ALA A 161 0.32 6.95 -20.67
CA ALA A 161 -0.19 8.33 -20.68
C ALA A 161 -1.54 8.44 -19.95
N ALA A 162 -2.48 7.53 -20.23
CA ALA A 162 -3.78 7.49 -19.57
C ALA A 162 -3.66 7.20 -18.07
N GLU A 163 -2.72 6.35 -17.65
CA GLU A 163 -2.41 6.10 -16.23
C GLU A 163 -2.00 7.39 -15.51
N GLY A 164 -1.19 8.24 -16.16
CA GLY A 164 -0.82 9.55 -15.63
C GLY A 164 -2.02 10.49 -15.44
N GLU A 165 -2.95 10.51 -16.41
CA GLU A 165 -4.19 11.29 -16.30
C GLU A 165 -5.08 10.78 -15.15
N ILE A 166 -5.24 9.45 -15.03
CA ILE A 166 -6.00 8.82 -13.96
C ILE A 166 -5.37 9.14 -12.59
N ALA A 167 -4.05 9.08 -12.46
CA ALA A 167 -3.35 9.41 -11.24
C ALA A 167 -3.57 10.88 -10.82
N HIS A 168 -3.63 11.80 -11.80
CA HIS A 168 -3.88 13.22 -11.53
C HIS A 168 -5.31 13.45 -11.04
N ASP A 169 -6.31 12.91 -11.74
CA ASP A 169 -7.72 12.98 -11.34
C ASP A 169 -7.98 12.30 -9.98
N LEU A 170 -7.36 11.16 -9.73
CA LEU A 170 -7.37 10.50 -8.43
C LEU A 170 -6.80 11.40 -7.33
N GLY A 171 -5.74 12.17 -7.63
CA GLY A 171 -5.17 13.17 -6.73
C GLY A 171 -6.20 14.21 -6.30
N THR A 172 -6.90 14.81 -7.26
CA THR A 172 -7.98 15.79 -7.02
C THR A 172 -9.09 15.19 -6.15
N ARG A 173 -9.55 13.97 -6.46
CA ARG A 173 -10.59 13.28 -5.66
C ARG A 173 -10.12 12.99 -4.24
N ARG A 174 -8.85 12.61 -4.07
CA ARG A 174 -8.25 12.36 -2.75
C ARG A 174 -8.19 13.64 -1.93
N GLU A 175 -7.77 14.75 -2.52
CA GLU A 175 -7.72 16.05 -1.85
C GLU A 175 -9.10 16.47 -1.35
N HIS A 176 -10.13 16.29 -2.17
CA HIS A 176 -11.52 16.54 -1.78
C HIS A 176 -11.95 15.67 -0.59
N LEU A 177 -11.72 14.35 -0.66
CA LEU A 177 -12.04 13.43 0.43
C LEU A 177 -11.29 13.80 1.72
N VAL A 178 -9.99 14.09 1.64
CA VAL A 178 -9.17 14.47 2.80
C VAL A 178 -9.64 15.80 3.41
N ALA A 179 -10.00 16.78 2.58
CA ALA A 179 -10.54 18.05 3.04
C ALA A 179 -11.86 17.87 3.79
N GLY A 180 -12.74 16.98 3.30
CA GLY A 180 -13.97 16.60 3.98
C GLY A 180 -13.71 15.89 5.32
N LEU A 181 -12.84 14.87 5.32
CA LEU A 181 -12.49 14.10 6.52
C LEU A 181 -11.92 14.97 7.64
N ARG A 182 -11.07 15.95 7.30
CA ARG A 182 -10.45 16.87 8.27
C ARG A 182 -11.44 17.83 8.95
N LYS A 183 -12.65 18.01 8.38
CA LYS A 183 -13.70 18.84 8.98
C LYS A 183 -14.51 18.08 10.04
N LEU A 184 -14.44 16.74 10.05
CA LEU A 184 -15.25 15.91 10.93
C LEU A 184 -14.60 15.80 12.33
N PRO A 185 -15.37 16.00 13.42
CA PRO A 185 -14.84 15.95 14.77
C PRO A 185 -14.34 14.53 15.11
N GLY A 186 -13.19 14.45 15.78
CA GLY A 186 -12.60 13.18 16.19
C GLY A 186 -11.91 12.38 15.07
N VAL A 187 -11.91 12.85 13.82
CA VAL A 187 -11.21 12.19 12.71
C VAL A 187 -9.76 12.67 12.64
N THR A 188 -8.82 11.73 12.72
CA THR A 188 -7.39 11.97 12.42
C THR A 188 -7.02 11.29 11.12
N VAL A 189 -6.55 12.05 10.12
CA VAL A 189 -6.00 11.49 8.87
C VAL A 189 -4.55 11.09 9.08
N ALA A 190 -4.16 9.88 8.65
CA ALA A 190 -2.79 9.40 8.72
C ALA A 190 -1.88 10.11 7.70
N GLY A 191 -0.77 10.68 8.18
CA GLY A 191 0.26 11.34 7.38
C GLY A 191 -0.30 12.25 6.28
N THR A 192 0.35 12.20 5.11
CA THR A 192 -0.14 12.82 3.88
C THR A 192 -0.48 11.71 2.89
N PRO A 193 -1.76 11.34 2.74
CA PRO A 193 -2.17 10.30 1.81
C PRO A 193 -1.81 10.65 0.36
N ALA A 194 -1.21 9.71 -0.36
CA ALA A 194 -0.73 9.90 -1.72
C ALA A 194 -1.30 8.88 -2.72
N SER A 195 -1.98 7.82 -2.26
CA SER A 195 -2.49 6.74 -3.10
C SER A 195 -4.02 6.76 -3.28
N SER A 196 -4.62 5.67 -3.76
CA SER A 196 -6.06 5.48 -4.01
C SER A 196 -6.89 5.19 -2.76
N PHE A 197 -6.34 5.45 -1.57
CA PHE A 197 -7.01 5.26 -0.29
C PHE A 197 -6.46 6.24 0.76
N VAL A 198 -7.22 6.41 1.84
CA VAL A 198 -6.89 7.26 2.99
C VAL A 198 -7.08 6.43 4.26
N LEU A 199 -6.09 6.45 5.15
CA LEU A 199 -6.22 5.87 6.48
C LEU A 199 -6.63 6.95 7.47
N ILE A 200 -7.68 6.67 8.25
CA ILE A 200 -8.12 7.53 9.34
C ILE A 200 -8.13 6.78 10.65
N ARG A 201 -7.98 7.52 11.75
CA ARG A 201 -8.31 7.08 13.10
C ARG A 201 -9.53 7.83 13.58
N VAL A 202 -10.49 7.09 14.15
CA VAL A 202 -11.68 7.64 14.80
C VAL A 202 -11.92 6.93 16.13
N PRO A 203 -12.39 7.63 17.18
CA PRO A 203 -12.83 6.98 18.41
C PRO A 203 -13.91 5.92 18.13
N GLY A 204 -13.79 4.74 18.73
CA GLY A 204 -14.78 3.68 18.56
C GLY A 204 -14.86 3.17 17.12
N GLY A 205 -13.75 3.15 16.37
CA GLY A 205 -13.76 2.86 14.94
C GLY A 205 -14.39 1.53 14.54
N ALA A 206 -14.36 0.53 15.42
CA ALA A 206 -15.09 -0.72 15.21
C ALA A 206 -16.62 -0.53 15.18
N ALA A 207 -17.17 0.29 16.08
CA ALA A 207 -18.59 0.61 16.13
C ALA A 207 -18.99 1.53 14.96
N VAL A 208 -18.20 2.57 14.69
CA VAL A 208 -18.38 3.46 13.52
C VAL A 208 -18.43 2.66 12.22
N ARG A 209 -17.52 1.69 12.03
CA ARG A 209 -17.52 0.80 10.86
C ARG A 209 -18.81 -0.01 10.74
N THR A 210 -19.35 -0.49 11.86
CA THR A 210 -20.61 -1.25 11.87
C THR A 210 -21.79 -0.35 11.50
N ARG A 211 -21.84 0.89 12.02
CA ARG A 211 -22.86 1.89 11.64
C ARG A 211 -22.74 2.31 10.16
N LEU A 212 -21.54 2.49 9.64
CA LEU A 212 -21.34 2.78 8.22
C LEU A 212 -21.93 1.67 7.33
N ARG A 213 -21.86 0.39 7.76
CA ARG A 213 -22.45 -0.72 7.00
C ARG A 213 -23.99 -0.63 6.93
N THR A 214 -24.66 -0.13 7.96
CA THR A 214 -26.12 0.07 7.92
C THR A 214 -26.50 1.21 6.97
N HIS A 215 -25.58 2.14 6.73
CA HIS A 215 -25.69 3.21 5.73
C HIS A 215 -25.19 2.79 4.34
N GLY A 216 -24.89 1.51 4.10
CA GLY A 216 -24.46 0.99 2.81
C GLY A 216 -22.97 1.15 2.49
N TYR A 217 -22.16 1.62 3.44
CA TYR A 217 -20.72 1.84 3.24
C TYR A 217 -19.87 0.74 3.90
N ALA A 218 -19.01 0.12 3.08
CA ALA A 218 -17.99 -0.81 3.55
C ALA A 218 -16.62 -0.13 3.57
N VAL A 219 -16.01 -0.04 4.76
CA VAL A 219 -14.63 0.44 4.93
C VAL A 219 -13.74 -0.67 5.49
N ARG A 220 -12.44 -0.61 5.19
CA ARG A 220 -11.48 -1.64 5.61
C ARG A 220 -11.04 -1.39 7.05
N ARG A 221 -11.24 -2.37 7.93
CA ARG A 221 -10.75 -2.35 9.32
C ARG A 221 -9.21 -2.33 9.40
N GLY A 222 -8.66 -1.48 10.26
CA GLY A 222 -7.22 -1.25 10.41
C GLY A 222 -6.50 -2.25 11.31
N ASP A 223 -7.18 -2.76 12.34
CA ASP A 223 -6.67 -3.77 13.30
C ASP A 223 -6.22 -5.12 12.70
N THR A 224 -6.41 -5.31 11.40
CA THR A 224 -5.84 -6.45 10.66
C THR A 224 -4.43 -6.20 10.15
N PHE A 225 -3.95 -4.96 10.22
CA PHE A 225 -2.58 -4.58 9.87
C PHE A 225 -1.76 -4.45 11.16
N PRO A 226 -0.61 -5.14 11.32
CA PRO A 226 0.22 -5.02 12.51
C PRO A 226 0.59 -3.57 12.82
N GLY A 227 0.50 -3.17 14.09
CA GLY A 227 0.74 -1.80 14.53
C GLY A 227 -0.49 -0.88 14.52
N LEU A 228 -1.63 -1.32 13.94
CA LEU A 228 -2.90 -0.60 14.01
C LEU A 228 -3.89 -1.26 14.97
N GLY A 229 -4.76 -0.44 15.56
CA GLY A 229 -5.87 -0.84 16.44
C GLY A 229 -7.25 -0.72 15.78
N PRO A 230 -8.33 -1.06 16.52
CA PRO A 230 -9.71 -1.10 15.98
C PRO A 230 -10.27 0.27 15.59
N ASP A 231 -9.66 1.34 16.09
CA ASP A 231 -10.00 2.74 15.77
C ASP A 231 -9.58 3.17 14.36
N TRP A 232 -8.75 2.37 13.69
CA TRP A 232 -8.23 2.71 12.37
C TRP A 232 -9.12 2.14 11.27
N LEU A 233 -9.46 2.97 10.28
CA LEU A 233 -10.27 2.63 9.13
C LEU A 233 -9.60 3.12 7.85
N ARG A 234 -9.48 2.25 6.84
CA ARG A 234 -8.97 2.61 5.51
C ARG A 234 -10.13 2.79 4.55
N ILE A 235 -10.22 3.97 3.97
CA ILE A 235 -11.27 4.42 3.05
C ILE A 235 -10.67 4.46 1.64
N ALA A 236 -11.37 3.92 0.64
CA ALA A 236 -10.95 4.07 -0.75
C ALA A 236 -11.33 5.46 -1.27
N VAL A 237 -10.47 6.08 -2.07
CA VAL A 237 -10.79 7.33 -2.77
C VAL A 237 -11.78 7.01 -3.90
N ARG A 238 -12.89 7.74 -3.95
CA ARG A 238 -13.95 7.59 -4.95
C ARG A 238 -14.33 8.95 -5.53
N GLU A 239 -15.14 8.93 -6.58
CA GLU A 239 -15.76 10.14 -7.15
C GLU A 239 -16.51 10.94 -6.09
N THR A 240 -16.62 12.26 -6.28
CA THR A 240 -17.31 13.18 -5.36
C THR A 240 -18.76 12.77 -5.11
N ALA A 241 -19.46 12.29 -6.14
CA ALA A 241 -20.82 11.75 -6.03
C ALA A 241 -20.95 10.58 -5.04
N ILE A 242 -19.86 9.88 -4.72
CA ILE A 242 -19.81 8.82 -3.71
C ILE A 242 -19.21 9.34 -2.40
N SER A 243 -18.14 10.15 -2.49
CA SER A 243 -17.41 10.66 -1.34
C SER A 243 -18.23 11.66 -0.52
N ASP A 244 -19.06 12.51 -1.13
CA ASP A 244 -19.87 13.49 -0.40
C ASP A 244 -20.96 12.84 0.46
N PRO A 245 -21.80 11.93 -0.08
CA PRO A 245 -22.76 11.22 0.76
C PRO A 245 -22.06 10.31 1.79
N PHE A 246 -20.87 9.77 1.49
CA PHE A 246 -20.08 9.03 2.47
C PHE A 246 -19.64 9.90 3.65
N LEU A 247 -19.16 11.12 3.39
CA LEU A 247 -18.73 12.06 4.44
C LEU A 247 -19.90 12.44 5.35
N ALA A 248 -21.09 12.68 4.79
CA ALA A 248 -22.30 12.93 5.56
C ALA A 248 -22.71 11.70 6.41
N ALA A 249 -22.64 10.50 5.85
CA ALA A 249 -22.92 9.27 6.61
C ALA A 249 -21.89 9.03 7.72
N LEU A 250 -20.61 9.33 7.48
CA LEU A 250 -19.56 9.24 8.49
C LEU A 250 -19.81 10.23 9.64
N GLU A 251 -20.21 11.47 9.34
CA GLU A 251 -20.56 12.47 10.35
C GLU A 251 -21.68 11.98 11.29
N VAL A 252 -22.76 11.45 10.72
CA VAL A 252 -23.85 10.84 11.50
C VAL A 252 -23.33 9.68 12.36
N CYS A 253 -22.56 8.78 11.76
CA CYS A 253 -21.98 7.63 12.47
C CYS A 253 -21.00 8.03 13.58
N LEU A 254 -20.38 9.21 13.52
CA LEU A 254 -19.48 9.71 14.56
C LEU A 254 -20.26 10.38 15.72
N ALA A 255 -21.42 10.97 15.43
CA ALA A 255 -22.25 11.62 16.44
C ALA A 255 -23.10 10.64 17.27
N GLU A 256 -23.37 9.44 16.75
CA GLU A 256 -24.13 8.42 17.47
C GLU A 256 -23.35 7.89 18.69
N PRO A 257 -23.92 7.95 19.91
CA PRO A 257 -23.30 7.38 21.09
C PRO A 257 -23.19 5.87 20.96
N ASP A 258 -22.14 5.28 21.53
CA ASP A 258 -22.02 3.83 21.57
C ASP A 258 -23.19 3.24 22.38
N ALA A 259 -23.92 2.31 21.75
CA ALA A 259 -24.93 1.51 22.43
C ALA A 259 -24.21 0.72 23.54
N ARG A 260 -24.53 1.03 24.80
CA ARG A 260 -23.99 0.32 25.97
C ARG A 260 -24.44 -1.12 26.01
#